data_AF-A0A7C2NST2-F1
#
_entry.id   AF-A0A7C2NST2-F1
#
_cell.length_a   1.000
_cell.length_b   1.000
_cell.length_c   1.000
_cell.angle_alpha   90.00
_cell.angle_beta   90.00
_cell.angle_gamma   90.00
#
_symmetry.space_group_name_H-M   'P 1'
#
loop_
_entity.id
_entity.type
_entity.pdbx_description
1 polymer ?
#
loop_
_entity_poly.entity_id
_entity_poly.type
_entity_poly.pdbx_seq_one_letter_code
_entity_poly.pdbx_strand_id
1 'polypeptide(L)'
;MGGGSAANAGSNLRPTATDGGSAANAGSHLRPRPRWPWITAAAALGLAIFWGVSFYWSREPTPLWVVAETPSGEPTVVGYSTVHTLIDVVEWLLDKPGGYLSNDVLPPGVWLDNMPSFELGVLTQCRDLARVLRNYHSRSQSQSIEDEDLAIAEPALNTDSESWLFPAAEARYEDAIEALRRFEARLTDADAGNAQFYARADNLREWLAVVELRLGSLSQRLSASVGQVRVNTDLGGAPAGAATRDANGDVIVKTPWLQIDEVFYEARGTAWALLMFLRAAQFDFERTLEDKNAVVSLRQVIRELEEGLRPIRSPMILNGQGFGMFPNHSLVLASYLSRAHSAVADLRRLLEQG
;
A
#
# COMPACT_ATOMS: atom_id res chain seq x y z
N MET A 1 -114.80 -33.55 61.51
CA MET A 1 -115.65 -32.37 61.82
C MET A 1 -114.74 -31.23 62.25
N GLY A 2 -114.83 -30.08 61.57
CA GLY A 2 -114.15 -28.80 61.85
C GLY A 2 -112.66 -28.76 61.48
N GLY A 3 -112.15 -28.04 60.47
CA GLY A 3 -112.72 -27.00 59.61
C GLY A 3 -112.01 -25.65 59.82
N GLY A 4 -111.16 -25.25 58.87
CA GLY A 4 -110.48 -23.92 58.75
C GLY A 4 -109.08 -24.11 58.13
N SER A 5 -108.76 -23.83 56.86
CA SER A 5 -109.04 -22.70 55.93
C SER A 5 -108.47 -21.38 56.48
N ALA A 6 -107.59 -20.59 55.84
CA ALA A 6 -106.96 -20.56 54.52
C ALA A 6 -105.74 -19.59 54.55
N ALA A 7 -105.02 -19.51 53.40
CA ALA A 7 -104.09 -18.47 52.89
C ALA A 7 -102.69 -19.07 52.60
N ASN A 8 -102.28 -19.44 51.38
CA ASN A 8 -102.27 -18.82 50.04
C ASN A 8 -101.14 -17.80 49.79
N ALA A 9 -100.09 -18.24 49.08
CA ALA A 9 -99.28 -17.56 48.06
C ALA A 9 -98.10 -18.51 47.74
N GLY A 10 -98.02 -19.18 46.58
CA GLY A 10 -97.65 -18.63 45.27
C GLY A 10 -96.13 -18.36 45.26
N SER A 11 -95.27 -18.96 44.43
CA SER A 11 -95.45 -19.47 43.07
C SER A 11 -94.24 -20.32 42.64
N ASN A 12 -94.52 -21.28 41.75
CA ASN A 12 -93.58 -22.07 40.93
C ASN A 12 -92.66 -21.16 40.10
N LEU A 13 -91.45 -21.57 39.71
CA LEU A 13 -91.24 -22.35 38.49
C LEU A 13 -89.84 -23.01 38.46
N ARG A 14 -89.84 -24.20 37.87
CA ARG A 14 -88.73 -25.15 37.71
C ARG A 14 -88.25 -25.11 36.23
N PRO A 15 -87.38 -26.02 35.74
CA PRO A 15 -86.07 -25.76 35.15
C PRO A 15 -86.03 -26.00 33.61
N THR A 16 -84.90 -25.72 32.93
CA THR A 16 -84.53 -26.44 31.70
C THR A 16 -83.02 -26.47 31.49
N ALA A 17 -82.45 -27.66 31.67
CA ALA A 17 -81.27 -28.11 30.95
C ALA A 17 -81.64 -28.39 29.49
N THR A 18 -80.70 -28.24 28.56
CA THR A 18 -80.41 -29.24 27.52
C THR A 18 -79.14 -28.91 26.76
N ASP A 19 -78.40 -29.98 26.53
CA ASP A 19 -77.17 -30.15 25.73
C ASP A 19 -77.26 -29.64 24.29
N GLY A 20 -76.09 -29.42 23.69
CA GLY A 20 -75.92 -29.29 22.25
C GLY A 20 -74.46 -29.16 21.86
N GLY A 21 -73.80 -30.28 21.56
CA GLY A 21 -72.43 -30.32 21.05
C GLY A 21 -72.26 -29.63 19.71
N SER A 22 -71.05 -29.15 19.44
CA SER A 22 -70.60 -28.80 18.09
C SER A 22 -69.11 -29.12 17.94
N ALA A 23 -68.84 -30.16 17.15
CA ALA A 23 -67.54 -30.39 16.55
C ALA A 23 -67.30 -29.27 15.54
N ALA A 24 -66.30 -28.42 15.78
CA ALA A 24 -65.91 -27.40 14.82
C ALA A 24 -64.39 -27.22 14.78
N ASN A 25 -63.86 -27.54 13.60
CA ASN A 25 -62.71 -26.96 12.93
C ASN A 25 -61.29 -27.27 13.43
N ALA A 26 -60.73 -28.30 12.79
CA ALA A 26 -59.31 -28.39 12.47
C ALA A 26 -58.88 -27.17 11.61
N GLY A 27 -58.35 -26.15 12.27
CA GLY A 27 -57.60 -25.08 11.64
C GLY A 27 -56.17 -25.11 12.14
N SER A 28 -55.34 -26.00 11.61
CA SER A 28 -53.89 -25.93 11.83
C SER A 28 -53.38 -24.65 11.18
N HIS A 29 -53.29 -23.57 11.96
CA HIS A 29 -52.53 -22.39 11.58
C HIS A 29 -51.07 -22.80 11.37
N LEU A 30 -50.71 -23.15 10.14
CA LEU A 30 -49.33 -23.24 9.69
C LEU A 30 -48.75 -21.84 9.80
N ARG A 31 -48.21 -21.49 10.98
CA ARG A 31 -47.37 -20.32 11.15
C ARG A 31 -46.23 -20.47 10.14
N PRO A 32 -46.04 -19.53 9.19
CA PRO A 32 -44.90 -19.61 8.30
C PRO A 32 -43.64 -19.63 9.16
N ARG A 33 -42.85 -20.71 9.07
CA ARG A 33 -41.53 -20.76 9.72
C ARG A 33 -40.76 -19.54 9.24
N PRO A 34 -40.21 -18.69 10.13
CA PRO A 34 -39.50 -17.50 9.69
C PRO A 34 -38.34 -17.96 8.81
N ARG A 35 -38.29 -17.46 7.56
CA ARG A 35 -37.17 -17.69 6.62
C ARG A 35 -35.89 -16.96 7.05
N TRP A 36 -35.95 -16.27 8.19
CA TRP A 36 -34.89 -15.52 8.85
C TRP A 36 -33.57 -16.31 9.03
N PRO A 37 -33.54 -17.59 9.47
CA PRO A 37 -32.27 -18.27 9.73
C PRO A 37 -31.48 -18.54 8.44
N TRP A 38 -32.16 -18.66 7.29
CA TRP A 38 -31.52 -18.91 5.99
C TRP A 38 -30.99 -17.61 5.41
N ILE A 39 -31.72 -16.50 5.61
CA ILE A 39 -31.27 -15.15 5.24
C ILE A 39 -30.06 -14.73 6.08
N THR A 40 -30.07 -14.99 7.41
CA THR A 40 -28.90 -14.70 8.26
C THR A 40 -27.71 -15.59 7.94
N ALA A 41 -27.93 -16.87 7.62
CA ALA A 41 -26.86 -17.77 7.21
C ALA A 41 -26.25 -17.34 5.86
N ALA A 42 -27.08 -16.96 4.89
CA ALA A 42 -26.62 -16.44 3.61
C ALA A 42 -25.89 -15.09 3.74
N ALA A 43 -26.39 -14.19 4.59
CA ALA A 43 -25.73 -12.91 4.88
C ALA A 43 -24.38 -13.11 5.59
N ALA A 44 -24.31 -14.01 6.57
CA ALA A 44 -23.06 -14.35 7.26
C ALA A 44 -22.05 -15.00 6.32
N LEU A 45 -22.49 -15.90 5.43
CA LEU A 45 -21.65 -16.50 4.39
C LEU A 45 -21.13 -15.45 3.41
N GLY A 46 -22.00 -14.54 2.96
CA GLY A 46 -21.62 -13.41 2.10
C GLY A 46 -20.58 -12.51 2.76
N LEU A 47 -20.76 -12.19 4.04
CA LEU A 47 -19.78 -11.39 4.81
C LEU A 47 -18.45 -12.13 4.99
N ALA A 48 -18.48 -13.44 5.23
CA ALA A 48 -17.28 -14.26 5.35
C ALA A 48 -16.50 -14.34 4.04
N ILE A 49 -17.20 -14.51 2.91
CA ILE A 49 -16.60 -14.47 1.56
C ILE A 49 -16.00 -13.08 1.31
N PHE A 50 -16.75 -12.03 1.61
CA PHE A 50 -16.28 -10.65 1.49
C PHE A 50 -14.98 -10.42 2.28
N TRP A 51 -14.96 -10.80 3.55
CA TRP A 51 -13.75 -10.73 4.40
C TRP A 51 -12.59 -11.55 3.83
N GLY A 52 -12.86 -12.74 3.31
CA GLY A 52 -11.84 -13.59 2.69
C GLY A 52 -11.23 -12.96 1.45
N VAL A 53 -12.05 -12.36 0.59
CA VAL A 53 -11.60 -11.65 -0.62
C VAL A 53 -10.82 -10.39 -0.25
N SER A 54 -11.34 -9.57 0.67
CA SER A 54 -10.66 -8.39 1.21
C SER A 54 -9.27 -8.75 1.75
N PHE A 55 -9.18 -9.79 2.60
CA PHE A 55 -7.90 -10.25 3.13
C PHE A 55 -6.95 -10.77 2.05
N TYR A 56 -7.48 -11.41 1.01
CA TYR A 56 -6.69 -11.93 -0.10
C TYR A 56 -6.13 -10.82 -1.00
N TRP A 57 -6.93 -9.79 -1.29
CA TRP A 57 -6.54 -8.63 -2.11
C TRP A 57 -5.62 -7.66 -1.36
N SER A 58 -5.69 -7.63 -0.02
CA SER A 58 -4.80 -6.80 0.82
C SER A 58 -3.49 -7.49 1.23
N ARG A 59 -3.13 -8.62 0.62
CA ARG A 59 -1.85 -9.28 0.94
C ARG A 59 -0.68 -8.52 0.35
N GLU A 60 0.21 -8.08 1.22
CA GLU A 60 1.50 -7.53 0.81
C GLU A 60 2.35 -8.62 0.16
N PRO A 61 3.10 -8.26 -0.91
CA PRO A 61 3.96 -9.19 -1.61
C PRO A 61 5.17 -9.58 -0.75
N THR A 62 5.63 -10.83 -0.91
CA THR A 62 6.98 -11.18 -0.49
C THR A 62 7.98 -10.42 -1.37
N PRO A 63 9.15 -10.00 -0.86
CA PRO A 63 10.20 -9.41 -1.69
C PRO A 63 10.47 -10.31 -2.90
N LEU A 64 10.40 -9.73 -4.11
CA LEU A 64 10.72 -10.46 -5.33
C LEU A 64 12.19 -10.86 -5.32
N TRP A 65 12.49 -12.01 -5.92
CA TRP A 65 13.87 -12.42 -6.12
C TRP A 65 14.46 -11.56 -7.24
N VAL A 66 15.56 -10.87 -6.96
CA VAL A 66 16.25 -10.10 -7.99
C VAL A 66 17.01 -11.07 -8.88
N VAL A 67 16.66 -11.07 -10.15
CA VAL A 67 17.26 -11.93 -11.16
C VAL A 67 18.64 -11.36 -11.54
N ALA A 68 19.70 -12.15 -11.32
CA ALA A 68 21.08 -11.84 -11.72
C ALA A 68 21.54 -12.66 -12.93
N GLU A 69 20.65 -13.50 -13.48
CA GLU A 69 20.93 -14.41 -14.58
C GLU A 69 19.73 -14.36 -15.54
N THR A 70 19.97 -14.19 -16.84
CA THR A 70 18.88 -14.33 -17.81
C THR A 70 18.23 -15.72 -17.68
N PRO A 71 16.98 -15.94 -18.14
CA PRO A 71 16.38 -17.29 -18.19
C PRO A 71 17.25 -18.34 -18.91
N SER A 72 18.22 -17.87 -19.70
CA SER A 72 19.22 -18.64 -20.45
C SER A 72 20.52 -18.94 -19.68
N GLY A 73 20.72 -18.38 -18.48
CA GLY A 73 21.93 -18.56 -17.67
C GLY A 73 23.14 -17.74 -18.11
N GLU A 74 22.94 -16.74 -18.98
CA GLU A 74 24.03 -15.85 -19.44
C GLU A 74 24.25 -14.68 -18.46
N PRO A 75 25.52 -14.26 -18.23
CA PRO A 75 25.83 -13.11 -17.40
C PRO A 75 25.16 -11.86 -17.96
N THR A 76 24.33 -11.22 -17.14
CA THR A 76 23.50 -10.08 -17.53
C THR A 76 24.37 -8.85 -17.83
N VAL A 77 23.93 -8.03 -18.79
CA VAL A 77 24.57 -6.73 -19.07
C VAL A 77 24.29 -5.77 -17.92
N VAL A 78 25.26 -4.88 -17.63
CA VAL A 78 25.11 -3.84 -16.61
C VAL A 78 23.84 -3.01 -16.88
N GLY A 79 22.99 -2.88 -15.86
CA GLY A 79 21.73 -2.14 -15.94
C GLY A 79 20.51 -3.02 -16.16
N TYR A 80 20.71 -4.27 -16.60
CA TYR A 80 19.63 -5.23 -16.81
C TYR A 80 18.83 -5.45 -15.53
N SER A 81 19.49 -5.73 -14.41
CA SER A 81 18.83 -6.09 -13.15
C SER A 81 17.89 -4.99 -12.67
N THR A 82 18.32 -3.73 -12.76
CA THR A 82 17.56 -2.54 -12.34
C THR A 82 16.34 -2.31 -13.22
N VAL A 83 16.51 -2.41 -14.54
CA VAL A 83 15.41 -2.24 -15.50
C VAL A 83 14.40 -3.38 -15.38
N HIS A 84 14.88 -4.61 -15.32
CA HIS A 84 14.05 -5.80 -15.18
C HIS A 84 13.25 -5.77 -13.89
N THR A 85 13.89 -5.39 -12.78
CA THR A 85 13.18 -5.23 -11.50
C THR A 85 12.15 -4.10 -11.58
N LEU A 86 12.42 -2.99 -12.28
CA LEU A 86 11.40 -1.96 -12.50
C LEU A 86 10.19 -2.51 -13.27
N ILE A 87 10.42 -3.31 -14.31
CA ILE A 87 9.36 -3.99 -15.07
C ILE A 87 8.55 -4.91 -14.15
N ASP A 88 9.21 -5.83 -13.43
CA ASP A 88 8.57 -6.77 -12.51
C ASP A 88 7.69 -6.09 -11.45
N VAL A 89 8.13 -4.93 -10.96
CA VAL A 89 7.41 -4.18 -9.93
C VAL A 89 6.16 -3.49 -10.50
N VAL A 90 6.26 -2.95 -11.72
CA VAL A 90 5.10 -2.35 -12.40
C VAL A 90 4.12 -3.44 -12.84
N GLU A 91 4.61 -4.58 -13.34
CA GLU A 91 3.78 -5.74 -13.66
C GLU A 91 3.07 -6.25 -12.41
N TRP A 92 3.78 -6.37 -11.29
CA TRP A 92 3.16 -6.76 -10.03
C TRP A 92 2.05 -5.79 -9.59
N LEU A 93 2.19 -4.49 -9.81
CA LEU A 93 1.12 -3.52 -9.50
C LEU A 93 -0.18 -3.81 -10.27
N LEU A 94 -0.06 -4.27 -11.52
CA LEU A 94 -1.20 -4.56 -12.39
C LEU A 94 -1.77 -5.97 -12.14
N ASP A 95 -0.90 -6.96 -11.97
CA ASP A 95 -1.27 -8.39 -11.98
C ASP A 95 -1.52 -8.98 -10.59
N LYS A 96 -1.31 -8.21 -9.51
CA LYS A 96 -1.55 -8.69 -8.15
C LYS A 96 -3.00 -9.13 -7.94
N PRO A 97 -3.28 -9.97 -6.92
CA PRO A 97 -4.65 -10.37 -6.59
C PRO A 97 -5.56 -9.15 -6.36
N GLY A 98 -6.61 -9.05 -7.18
CA GLY A 98 -7.53 -7.90 -7.19
C GLY A 98 -7.26 -6.86 -8.27
N GLY A 99 -6.14 -6.97 -9.00
CA GLY A 99 -5.73 -5.98 -10.00
C GLY A 99 -5.19 -4.71 -9.36
N TYR A 100 -5.10 -3.64 -10.15
CA TYR A 100 -4.78 -2.30 -9.67
C TYR A 100 -5.99 -1.71 -8.96
N LEU A 101 -5.90 -1.43 -7.64
CA LEU A 101 -7.05 -1.04 -6.82
C LEU A 101 -7.16 0.47 -6.63
N SER A 102 -6.11 1.25 -6.95
CA SER A 102 -6.09 2.69 -6.70
C SER A 102 -7.14 3.49 -7.49
N ASN A 103 -7.60 2.99 -8.63
CA ASN A 103 -8.65 3.59 -9.45
C ASN A 103 -9.95 2.76 -9.48
N ASP A 104 -10.09 1.78 -8.58
CA ASP A 104 -11.26 0.91 -8.52
C ASP A 104 -12.49 1.67 -7.99
N VAL A 105 -13.57 1.62 -8.77
CA VAL A 105 -14.86 2.27 -8.42
C VAL A 105 -15.90 1.29 -7.87
N LEU A 106 -15.58 -0.01 -7.80
CA LEU A 106 -16.50 -1.07 -7.36
C LEU A 106 -16.06 -1.73 -6.04
N PRO A 107 -16.99 -2.16 -5.17
CA PRO A 107 -16.65 -2.98 -4.00
C PRO A 107 -16.08 -4.34 -4.41
N PRO A 108 -15.11 -4.92 -3.67
CA PRO A 108 -14.59 -4.49 -2.36
C PRO A 108 -13.50 -3.42 -2.40
N GLY A 109 -12.96 -3.03 -3.57
CA GLY A 109 -11.80 -2.13 -3.70
C GLY A 109 -11.98 -0.79 -2.97
N VAL A 110 -13.18 -0.19 -3.08
CA VAL A 110 -13.55 1.06 -2.39
C VAL A 110 -13.47 0.98 -0.85
N TRP A 111 -13.50 -0.22 -0.27
CA TRP A 111 -13.42 -0.42 1.19
C TRP A 111 -12.03 -0.87 1.66
N LEU A 112 -11.09 -1.04 0.74
CA LEU A 112 -9.71 -1.43 1.00
C LEU A 112 -8.81 -0.21 0.76
N ASP A 113 -8.74 0.72 1.72
CA ASP A 113 -7.90 1.94 1.67
C ASP A 113 -6.38 1.66 1.79
N ASN A 114 -6.03 0.59 2.50
CA ASN A 114 -4.65 0.22 2.78
C ASN A 114 -3.84 -0.17 1.54
N MET A 115 -4.42 -0.94 0.62
CA MET A 115 -3.70 -1.43 -0.57
C MET A 115 -3.46 -0.33 -1.61
N PRO A 116 -4.43 0.53 -1.97
CA PRO A 116 -4.20 1.74 -2.77
C PRO A 116 -3.09 2.64 -2.20
N SER A 117 -3.06 2.82 -0.88
CA SER A 117 -1.98 3.58 -0.23
C SER A 117 -0.61 2.92 -0.45
N PHE A 118 -0.54 1.58 -0.32
CA PHE A 118 0.66 0.80 -0.64
C PHE A 118 1.06 0.95 -2.11
N GLU A 119 0.11 0.79 -3.04
CA GLU A 119 0.31 0.96 -4.49
C GLU A 119 0.87 2.33 -4.83
N LEU A 120 0.35 3.41 -4.22
CA LEU A 120 0.85 4.76 -4.42
C LEU A 120 2.32 4.89 -4.00
N GLY A 121 2.70 4.27 -2.88
CA GLY A 121 4.09 4.21 -2.43
C GLY A 121 5.00 3.51 -3.43
N VAL A 122 4.59 2.35 -3.95
CA VAL A 122 5.33 1.58 -4.96
C VAL A 122 5.45 2.36 -6.27
N LEU A 123 4.33 2.87 -6.78
CA LEU A 123 4.26 3.63 -8.03
C LEU A 123 5.12 4.89 -7.98
N THR A 124 5.16 5.58 -6.82
CA THR A 124 6.03 6.74 -6.62
C THR A 124 7.50 6.37 -6.82
N GLN A 125 7.94 5.22 -6.29
CA GLN A 125 9.32 4.75 -6.51
C GLN A 125 9.58 4.35 -7.96
N CYS A 126 8.60 3.76 -8.64
CA CYS A 126 8.70 3.43 -10.07
C CYS A 126 8.86 4.70 -10.92
N ARG A 127 8.06 5.75 -10.65
CA ARG A 127 8.14 7.05 -11.30
C ARG A 127 9.51 7.72 -11.08
N ASP A 128 9.98 7.71 -9.84
CA ASP A 128 11.28 8.30 -9.49
C ASP A 128 12.42 7.55 -10.19
N LEU A 129 12.43 6.21 -10.15
CA LEU A 129 13.46 5.41 -10.81
C LEU A 129 13.42 5.57 -12.33
N ALA A 130 12.25 5.54 -12.97
CA ALA A 130 12.11 5.75 -14.41
C ALA A 130 12.64 7.13 -14.85
N ARG A 131 12.37 8.17 -14.04
CA ARG A 131 12.92 9.51 -14.28
C ARG A 131 14.43 9.54 -14.16
N VAL A 132 15.01 8.90 -13.13
CA VAL A 132 16.45 8.85 -12.99
C VAL A 132 17.11 8.01 -14.08
N LEU A 133 16.45 6.93 -14.50
CA LEU A 133 16.88 6.10 -15.62
C LEU A 133 16.96 6.91 -16.92
N ARG A 134 15.90 7.66 -17.24
CA ARG A 134 15.83 8.55 -18.40
C ARG A 134 16.87 9.68 -18.36
N ASN A 135 17.05 10.32 -17.21
CA ASN A 135 17.84 11.55 -17.11
C ASN A 135 19.33 11.32 -16.84
N TYR A 136 19.69 10.23 -16.15
CA TYR A 136 21.05 10.02 -15.64
C TYR A 136 21.63 8.65 -15.98
N HIS A 137 20.90 7.55 -15.78
CA HIS A 137 21.49 6.22 -15.96
C HIS A 137 21.64 5.81 -17.42
N SER A 138 20.77 6.28 -18.33
CA SER A 138 20.86 5.96 -19.76
C SER A 138 21.70 6.94 -20.60
N ARG A 139 22.21 8.01 -19.97
CA ARG A 139 22.87 9.12 -20.67
C ARG A 139 24.32 9.29 -20.22
N SER A 140 25.21 9.50 -21.19
CA SER A 140 26.56 9.96 -20.87
C SER A 140 26.57 11.47 -20.61
N GLN A 141 27.50 11.96 -19.79
CA GLN A 141 27.58 13.38 -19.41
C GLN A 141 27.69 14.34 -20.61
N SER A 142 28.17 13.87 -21.76
CA SER A 142 28.34 14.66 -22.98
C SER A 142 27.19 14.52 -23.98
N GLN A 143 26.22 13.64 -23.74
CA GLN A 143 25.11 13.38 -24.65
C GLN A 143 23.80 14.02 -24.18
N SER A 144 23.27 14.89 -25.04
CA SER A 144 21.99 15.57 -24.81
C SER A 144 20.76 14.77 -25.26
N ILE A 145 20.96 13.64 -25.95
CA ILE A 145 19.88 12.83 -26.52
C ILE A 145 19.34 11.87 -25.45
N GLU A 146 18.02 11.85 -25.30
CA GLU A 146 17.30 10.93 -24.42
C GLU A 146 16.99 9.63 -25.15
N ASP A 147 16.95 8.50 -24.44
CA ASP A 147 16.47 7.25 -25.01
C ASP A 147 14.96 7.34 -25.30
N GLU A 148 14.57 6.92 -26.50
CA GLU A 148 13.19 7.07 -27.00
C GLU A 148 12.17 6.26 -26.19
N ASP A 149 12.53 5.07 -25.70
CA ASP A 149 11.61 4.27 -24.89
C ASP A 149 11.49 4.81 -23.47
N LEU A 150 12.58 5.30 -22.88
CA LEU A 150 12.52 5.94 -21.57
C LEU A 150 11.74 7.26 -21.60
N ALA A 151 11.77 7.97 -22.74
CA ALA A 151 10.94 9.14 -22.99
C ALA A 151 9.43 8.81 -23.11
N ILE A 152 9.07 7.55 -23.37
CA ILE A 152 7.69 7.04 -23.34
C ILE A 152 7.34 6.52 -21.93
N ALA A 153 8.21 5.71 -21.34
CA ALA A 153 7.95 5.03 -20.07
C ALA A 153 7.75 5.99 -18.90
N GLU A 154 8.61 7.01 -18.75
CA GLU A 154 8.51 7.93 -17.61
C GLU A 154 7.20 8.74 -17.61
N PRO A 155 6.78 9.38 -18.72
CA PRO A 155 5.49 10.06 -18.74
C PRO A 155 4.30 9.12 -18.54
N ALA A 156 4.37 7.90 -19.08
CA ALA A 156 3.29 6.92 -18.95
C ALA A 156 3.08 6.50 -17.48
N LEU A 157 4.16 6.24 -16.73
CA LEU A 157 4.11 6.00 -15.27
C LEU A 157 3.64 7.23 -14.48
N ASN A 158 3.85 8.45 -14.97
CA ASN A 158 3.37 9.68 -14.32
C ASN A 158 1.89 9.99 -14.60
N THR A 159 1.17 9.13 -15.30
CA THR A 159 -0.30 9.20 -15.38
C THR A 159 -0.90 9.13 -13.99
N ASP A 160 -1.95 9.91 -13.76
CA ASP A 160 -2.72 9.93 -12.51
C ASP A 160 -3.15 8.51 -12.11
N SER A 161 -2.84 8.13 -10.87
CA SER A 161 -3.11 6.80 -10.31
C SER A 161 -4.59 6.55 -10.08
N GLU A 162 -5.40 7.60 -9.97
CA GLU A 162 -6.85 7.47 -9.79
C GLU A 162 -7.62 7.52 -11.12
N SER A 163 -6.92 7.63 -12.25
CA SER A 163 -7.54 7.72 -13.57
C SER A 163 -8.19 6.40 -13.96
N TRP A 164 -9.52 6.32 -13.76
CA TRP A 164 -10.34 5.19 -14.20
C TRP A 164 -10.82 5.30 -15.66
N LEU A 165 -10.94 6.53 -16.20
CA LEU A 165 -11.49 6.78 -17.54
C LEU A 165 -10.46 7.44 -18.48
N PHE A 166 -10.48 7.00 -19.74
CA PHE A 166 -9.58 7.30 -20.87
C PHE A 166 -8.63 8.51 -20.73
N PRO A 167 -7.30 8.28 -20.72
CA PRO A 167 -6.64 6.98 -20.62
C PRO A 167 -6.72 6.42 -19.20
N ALA A 168 -7.09 5.14 -19.08
CA ALA A 168 -7.03 4.43 -17.80
C ALA A 168 -5.57 4.31 -17.34
N ALA A 169 -5.34 4.38 -16.02
CA ALA A 169 -4.01 4.31 -15.43
C ALA A 169 -3.28 3.02 -15.82
N GLU A 170 -3.98 1.89 -15.78
CA GLU A 170 -3.47 0.55 -16.09
C GLU A 170 -2.93 0.48 -17.52
N ALA A 171 -3.70 0.97 -18.50
CA ALA A 171 -3.27 0.99 -19.90
C ALA A 171 -2.00 1.83 -20.09
N ARG A 172 -1.83 2.92 -19.33
CA ARG A 172 -0.59 3.72 -19.37
C ARG A 172 0.57 3.02 -18.69
N TYR A 173 0.32 2.23 -17.66
CA TYR A 173 1.36 1.43 -17.01
C TYR A 173 1.77 0.25 -17.88
N GLU A 174 0.85 -0.34 -18.65
CA GLU A 174 1.15 -1.30 -19.72
C GLU A 174 2.03 -0.67 -20.82
N ASP A 175 1.69 0.54 -21.31
CA ASP A 175 2.53 1.29 -22.26
C ASP A 175 3.97 1.47 -21.72
N ALA A 176 4.10 1.73 -20.42
CA ALA A 176 5.40 1.87 -19.76
C ALA A 176 6.17 0.55 -19.69
N ILE A 177 5.51 -0.56 -19.33
CA ILE A 177 6.10 -1.91 -19.32
C ILE A 177 6.62 -2.27 -20.71
N GLU A 178 5.83 -2.05 -21.76
CA GLU A 178 6.25 -2.35 -23.13
C GLU A 178 7.47 -1.54 -23.56
N ALA A 179 7.50 -0.24 -23.24
CA ALA A 179 8.65 0.61 -23.53
C ALA A 179 9.90 0.17 -22.75
N LEU A 180 9.77 -0.14 -21.45
CA LEU A 180 10.88 -0.63 -20.64
C LEU A 180 11.41 -1.97 -21.14
N ARG A 181 10.55 -2.90 -21.56
CA ARG A 181 10.97 -4.18 -22.17
C ARG A 181 11.73 -3.97 -23.49
N ARG A 182 11.34 -3.00 -24.33
CA ARG A 182 12.11 -2.64 -25.53
C ARG A 182 13.47 -2.04 -25.17
N PHE A 183 13.54 -1.20 -24.15
CA PHE A 183 14.80 -0.67 -23.63
C PHE A 183 15.72 -1.79 -23.10
N GLU A 184 15.19 -2.72 -22.28
CA GLU A 184 15.90 -3.89 -21.76
C GLU A 184 16.42 -4.80 -22.89
N ALA A 185 15.58 -5.08 -23.90
CA ALA A 185 15.96 -5.87 -25.06
C ALA A 185 17.12 -5.23 -25.83
N ARG A 186 17.08 -3.90 -26.03
CA ARG A 186 18.21 -3.18 -26.64
C ARG A 186 19.47 -3.21 -25.77
N LEU A 187 19.34 -3.13 -24.45
CA LEU A 187 20.48 -3.14 -23.53
C LEU A 187 21.27 -4.47 -23.60
N THR A 188 20.58 -5.57 -23.90
CA THR A 188 21.17 -6.91 -23.98
C THR A 188 21.66 -7.29 -25.39
N ASP A 189 21.28 -6.54 -26.41
CA ASP A 189 21.67 -6.77 -27.79
C ASP A 189 23.06 -6.16 -28.11
N ALA A 190 23.86 -6.87 -28.91
CA ALA A 190 25.30 -6.63 -29.09
C ALA A 190 25.63 -5.52 -30.12
N ASP A 191 24.63 -4.88 -30.73
CA ASP A 191 24.83 -3.87 -31.77
C ASP A 191 25.22 -2.47 -31.23
N ALA A 192 26.11 -1.79 -31.95
CA ALA A 192 26.78 -0.56 -31.50
C ALA A 192 25.90 0.71 -31.44
N GLY A 193 24.64 0.63 -31.89
CA GLY A 193 23.64 1.71 -31.80
C GLY A 193 22.66 1.57 -30.63
N ASN A 194 22.87 0.59 -29.76
CA ASN A 194 21.91 0.17 -28.75
C ASN A 194 21.91 1.02 -27.48
N ALA A 195 20.81 0.87 -26.72
CA ALA A 195 20.61 1.47 -25.41
C ALA A 195 21.81 1.22 -24.49
N GLN A 196 22.14 2.21 -23.66
CA GLN A 196 23.27 2.14 -22.74
C GLN A 196 22.81 2.35 -21.31
N PHE A 197 23.51 1.74 -20.36
CA PHE A 197 23.37 2.00 -18.94
C PHE A 197 24.73 2.34 -18.33
N TYR A 198 24.84 3.50 -17.72
CA TYR A 198 26.06 4.03 -17.13
C TYR A 198 26.03 3.83 -15.61
N ALA A 199 26.53 2.68 -15.15
CA ALA A 199 26.65 2.34 -13.74
C ALA A 199 27.81 3.08 -13.05
N ARG A 200 27.71 4.40 -12.93
CA ARG A 200 28.75 5.29 -12.37
C ARG A 200 28.32 5.85 -11.01
N ALA A 201 29.30 6.25 -10.18
CA ALA A 201 29.05 6.76 -8.83
C ALA A 201 28.20 8.03 -8.80
N ASP A 202 28.46 8.98 -9.70
CA ASP A 202 27.68 10.21 -9.86
C ASP A 202 26.23 9.90 -10.20
N ASN A 203 26.02 9.03 -11.18
CA ASN A 203 24.70 8.58 -11.60
C ASN A 203 23.93 7.91 -10.45
N LEU A 204 24.54 6.96 -9.73
CA LEU A 204 23.91 6.30 -8.57
C LEU A 204 23.52 7.32 -7.49
N ARG A 205 24.40 8.31 -7.25
CA ARG A 205 24.18 9.35 -6.24
C ARG A 205 22.97 10.24 -6.57
N GLU A 206 22.67 10.48 -7.84
CA GLU A 206 21.47 11.22 -8.26
C GLU A 206 20.18 10.45 -7.91
N TRP A 207 20.16 9.12 -8.11
CA TRP A 207 19.02 8.31 -7.64
C TRP A 207 18.90 8.33 -6.11
N LEU A 208 20.00 8.08 -5.41
CA LEU A 208 20.03 8.06 -3.95
C LEU A 208 19.63 9.40 -3.33
N ALA A 209 19.81 10.52 -4.04
CA ALA A 209 19.32 11.83 -3.61
C ALA A 209 17.80 11.87 -3.49
N VAL A 210 17.12 11.28 -4.47
CA VAL A 210 15.65 11.16 -4.46
C VAL A 210 15.22 10.23 -3.34
N VAL A 211 15.90 9.07 -3.20
CA VAL A 211 15.63 8.09 -2.13
C VAL A 211 15.76 8.71 -0.74
N GLU A 212 16.82 9.50 -0.50
CA GLU A 212 17.06 10.21 0.76
C GLU A 212 15.86 11.11 1.11
N LEU A 213 15.42 11.95 0.17
CA LEU A 213 14.29 12.86 0.38
C LEU A 213 12.99 12.10 0.68
N ARG A 214 12.73 10.99 -0.02
CA ARG A 214 11.53 10.16 0.20
C ARG A 214 11.52 9.54 1.60
N LEU A 215 12.62 8.90 1.99
CA LEU A 215 12.74 8.25 3.31
C LEU A 215 12.66 9.28 4.45
N GLY A 216 13.31 10.44 4.28
CA GLY A 216 13.24 11.55 5.22
C GLY A 216 11.80 12.03 5.43
N SER A 217 11.09 12.32 4.33
CA SER A 217 9.68 12.76 4.38
C SER A 217 8.76 11.73 5.02
N LEU A 218 8.87 10.44 4.64
CA LEU A 218 8.04 9.38 5.18
C LEU A 218 8.30 9.13 6.66
N SER A 219 9.56 9.10 7.11
CA SER A 219 9.89 8.94 8.53
C SER A 219 9.30 10.07 9.39
N GLN A 220 9.29 11.29 8.86
CA GLN A 220 8.72 12.45 9.52
C GLN A 220 7.18 12.39 9.55
N ARG A 221 6.53 12.05 8.43
CA ARG A 221 5.07 11.89 8.35
C ARG A 221 4.57 10.78 9.28
N LEU A 222 5.27 9.65 9.34
CA LEU A 222 4.98 8.56 10.27
C LEU A 222 5.11 9.00 11.72
N SER A 223 6.16 9.74 12.07
CA SER A 223 6.35 10.25 13.44
C SER A 223 5.27 11.27 13.83
N ALA A 224 4.89 12.15 12.91
CA ALA A 224 3.83 13.14 13.10
C ALA A 224 2.43 12.49 13.23
N SER A 225 2.19 11.39 12.50
CA SER A 225 0.92 10.66 12.55
C SER A 225 0.56 10.15 13.95
N VAL A 226 1.56 9.99 14.83
CA VAL A 226 1.36 9.56 16.22
C VAL A 226 1.39 10.71 17.24
N GLY A 227 1.37 11.95 16.76
CA GLY A 227 1.29 13.14 17.60
C GLY A 227 2.57 13.46 18.36
N GLN A 228 3.75 13.10 17.85
CA GLN A 228 5.00 13.60 18.40
C GLN A 228 5.06 15.12 18.23
N VAL A 229 5.32 15.83 19.34
CA VAL A 229 5.53 17.28 19.34
C VAL A 229 6.85 17.55 18.63
N ARG A 230 6.80 18.17 17.44
CA ARG A 230 7.98 18.69 16.77
C ARG A 230 8.28 20.08 17.30
N VAL A 231 9.53 20.32 17.68
CA VAL A 231 10.08 21.67 17.72
C VAL A 231 10.32 22.08 16.27
N ASN A 232 9.72 23.19 15.84
CA ASN A 232 9.91 23.72 14.50
C ASN A 232 11.38 24.12 14.31
N THR A 233 12.13 23.28 13.60
CA THR A 233 13.56 23.46 13.30
C THR A 233 13.78 23.80 11.83
N ASP A 234 12.70 24.06 11.08
CA ASP A 234 12.74 24.39 9.65
C ASP A 234 13.50 25.72 9.39
N LEU A 235 13.82 26.47 10.45
CA LEU A 235 14.63 27.71 10.45
C LEU A 235 15.98 27.58 11.16
N GLY A 236 16.39 26.38 11.60
CA GLY A 236 17.66 26.13 12.29
C GLY A 236 18.87 26.25 11.37
N GLY A 237 19.16 27.46 10.89
CA GLY A 237 20.26 27.76 9.96
C GLY A 237 19.89 28.68 8.79
N ALA A 238 18.63 29.11 8.65
CA ALA A 238 18.23 30.02 7.58
C ALA A 238 18.74 31.45 7.86
N PRO A 239 19.37 32.15 6.89
CA PRO A 239 19.70 33.56 7.05
C PRO A 239 18.41 34.34 7.33
N ALA A 240 18.45 35.20 8.35
CA ALA A 240 17.30 35.96 8.82
C ALA A 240 16.69 36.76 7.66
N GLY A 241 15.54 36.32 7.11
CA GLY A 241 14.82 37.14 6.14
C GLY A 241 13.83 36.52 5.15
N ALA A 242 13.51 35.21 5.16
CA ALA A 242 12.64 34.66 4.10
C ALA A 242 11.65 33.56 4.52
N ALA A 243 10.90 33.76 5.61
CA ALA A 243 9.69 32.98 5.88
C ALA A 243 8.48 33.91 6.05
N THR A 244 7.44 33.70 5.24
CA THR A 244 6.26 34.59 5.13
C THR A 244 5.15 34.30 6.16
N ARG A 245 5.41 33.49 7.19
CA ARG A 245 4.44 33.25 8.29
C ARG A 245 5.17 33.14 9.62
N ASP A 246 4.56 33.70 10.66
CA ASP A 246 4.98 33.57 12.06
C ASP A 246 5.21 32.08 12.40
N ALA A 247 6.49 31.72 12.58
CA ALA A 247 6.94 30.34 12.82
C ALA A 247 7.34 30.10 14.28
N ASN A 248 6.82 30.90 15.22
CA ASN A 248 7.04 30.70 16.65
C ASN A 248 5.86 29.95 17.28
N GLY A 249 5.94 28.62 17.26
CA GLY A 249 5.03 27.75 17.99
C GLY A 249 5.29 26.28 17.66
N ASP A 250 5.18 25.41 18.67
CA ASP A 250 5.13 23.97 18.47
C ASP A 250 3.94 23.63 17.56
N VAL A 251 4.19 23.30 16.30
CA VAL A 251 3.12 22.90 15.38
C VAL A 251 2.87 21.41 15.57
N ILE A 252 1.87 21.09 16.38
CA ILE A 252 1.34 19.73 16.49
C ILE A 252 0.47 19.46 15.25
N VAL A 253 1.08 19.01 14.15
CA VAL A 253 0.31 18.48 13.01
C VAL A 253 -0.07 17.04 13.34
N LYS A 254 -1.28 16.83 13.87
CA LYS A 254 -1.87 15.50 13.98
C LYS A 254 -2.58 15.15 12.68
N THR A 255 -2.13 14.08 12.02
CA THR A 255 -2.91 13.43 10.97
C THR A 255 -4.25 12.94 11.55
N PRO A 256 -5.39 13.14 10.89
CA PRO A 256 -6.66 12.55 11.30
C PRO A 256 -6.52 11.04 11.50
N TRP A 257 -7.22 10.47 12.49
CA TRP A 257 -7.07 9.05 12.88
C TRP A 257 -7.34 8.06 11.72
N LEU A 258 -8.15 8.48 10.74
CA LEU A 258 -8.53 7.74 9.54
C LEU A 258 -7.49 7.77 8.39
N GLN A 259 -6.41 8.54 8.52
CA GLN A 259 -5.34 8.63 7.51
C GLN A 259 -4.00 8.11 8.05
N ILE A 260 -4.00 7.55 9.26
CA ILE A 260 -2.76 7.10 9.91
C ILE A 260 -2.25 5.81 9.26
N ASP A 261 -3.16 4.90 8.93
CA ASP A 261 -2.91 3.68 8.17
C ASP A 261 -2.52 3.98 6.72
N GLU A 262 -3.15 4.95 6.05
CA GLU A 262 -2.75 5.38 4.70
C GLU A 262 -1.24 5.70 4.62
N VAL A 263 -0.75 6.59 5.51
CA VAL A 263 0.69 6.95 5.57
C VAL A 263 1.56 5.74 5.89
N PHE A 264 1.06 4.82 6.73
CA PHE A 264 1.78 3.60 7.09
C PHE A 264 1.95 2.66 5.90
N TYR A 265 0.88 2.41 5.15
CA TYR A 265 0.93 1.52 3.99
C TYR A 265 1.66 2.16 2.79
N GLU A 266 1.53 3.47 2.57
CA GLU A 266 2.36 4.20 1.59
C GLU A 266 3.85 4.07 1.91
N ALA A 267 4.21 4.18 3.18
CA ALA A 267 5.58 3.99 3.64
C ALA A 267 6.08 2.54 3.45
N ARG A 268 5.22 1.54 3.72
CA ARG A 268 5.55 0.13 3.45
C ARG A 268 5.72 -0.15 1.96
N GLY A 269 4.83 0.37 1.11
CA GLY A 269 4.93 0.24 -0.35
C GLY A 269 6.22 0.86 -0.89
N THR A 270 6.54 2.06 -0.42
CA THR A 270 7.81 2.73 -0.73
C THR A 270 9.01 1.88 -0.31
N ALA A 271 9.03 1.39 0.93
CA ALA A 271 10.13 0.58 1.44
C ALA A 271 10.30 -0.73 0.67
N TRP A 272 9.19 -1.36 0.28
CA TRP A 272 9.20 -2.60 -0.51
C TRP A 272 9.78 -2.38 -1.91
N ALA A 273 9.31 -1.35 -2.64
CA ALA A 273 9.85 -1.02 -3.95
C ALA A 273 11.34 -0.65 -3.89
N LEU A 274 11.74 0.19 -2.93
CA LEU A 274 13.14 0.55 -2.71
C LEU A 274 14.01 -0.66 -2.38
N LEU A 275 13.53 -1.60 -1.56
CA LEU A 275 14.27 -2.81 -1.24
C LEU A 275 14.63 -3.60 -2.50
N MET A 276 13.68 -3.77 -3.42
CA MET A 276 13.93 -4.50 -4.67
C MET A 276 14.86 -3.71 -5.58
N PHE A 277 14.64 -2.42 -5.76
CA PHE A 277 15.49 -1.58 -6.62
C PHE A 277 16.92 -1.48 -6.08
N LEU A 278 17.11 -1.39 -4.76
CA LEU A 278 18.45 -1.35 -4.16
C LEU A 278 19.18 -2.68 -4.26
N ARG A 279 18.46 -3.81 -4.16
CA ARG A 279 19.03 -5.14 -4.44
C ARG A 279 19.43 -5.27 -5.91
N ALA A 280 18.61 -4.79 -6.84
CA ALA A 280 18.93 -4.75 -8.27
C ALA A 280 20.15 -3.87 -8.57
N ALA A 281 20.17 -2.66 -8.01
CA ALA A 281 21.29 -1.74 -8.13
C ALA A 281 22.57 -2.28 -7.50
N GLN A 282 22.49 -3.13 -6.47
CA GLN A 282 23.67 -3.79 -5.89
C GLN A 282 24.42 -4.63 -6.94
N PHE A 283 23.71 -5.29 -7.85
CA PHE A 283 24.32 -6.07 -8.93
C PHE A 283 24.84 -5.15 -10.04
N ASP A 284 24.01 -4.25 -10.55
CA ASP A 284 24.40 -3.41 -11.69
C ASP A 284 25.51 -2.40 -11.36
N PHE A 285 25.57 -1.92 -10.12
CA PHE A 285 26.60 -1.00 -9.65
C PHE A 285 27.71 -1.69 -8.84
N GLU A 286 27.81 -3.02 -8.85
CA GLU A 286 28.77 -3.77 -8.02
C GLU A 286 30.19 -3.20 -8.10
N ARG A 287 30.73 -3.07 -9.31
CA ARG A 287 32.09 -2.51 -9.54
C ARG A 287 32.23 -1.09 -8.98
N THR A 288 31.25 -0.22 -9.24
CA THR A 288 31.25 1.15 -8.73
C THR A 288 31.20 1.18 -7.21
N LEU A 289 30.42 0.29 -6.59
CA LEU A 289 30.31 0.20 -5.13
C LEU A 289 31.60 -0.35 -4.52
N GLU A 290 32.27 -1.31 -5.16
CA GLU A 290 33.57 -1.83 -4.75
C GLU A 290 34.65 -0.76 -4.82
N ASP A 291 34.74 -0.06 -5.96
CA ASP A 291 35.71 1.02 -6.19
C ASP A 291 35.57 2.14 -5.15
N LYS A 292 34.34 2.46 -4.74
CA LYS A 292 34.04 3.49 -3.72
C LYS A 292 34.01 2.96 -2.29
N ASN A 293 34.32 1.68 -2.06
CA ASN A 293 34.22 1.01 -0.76
C ASN A 293 32.83 1.20 -0.09
N ALA A 294 31.78 1.19 -0.91
CA ALA A 294 30.41 1.54 -0.55
C ALA A 294 29.47 0.33 -0.42
N VAL A 295 29.96 -0.89 -0.73
CA VAL A 295 29.18 -2.14 -0.67
C VAL A 295 28.54 -2.36 0.71
N VAL A 296 29.29 -2.13 1.79
CA VAL A 296 28.79 -2.31 3.16
C VAL A 296 27.68 -1.30 3.48
N SER A 297 27.86 -0.05 3.04
CA SER A 297 26.89 1.03 3.26
C SER A 297 25.56 0.75 2.55
N LEU A 298 25.60 0.29 1.29
CA LEU A 298 24.38 -0.12 0.58
C LEU A 298 23.68 -1.29 1.29
N ARG A 299 24.45 -2.29 1.75
CA ARG A 299 23.91 -3.44 2.49
C ARG A 299 23.24 -3.02 3.80
N GLN A 300 23.75 -1.98 4.47
CA GLN A 300 23.10 -1.41 5.66
C GLN A 300 21.73 -0.81 5.33
N VAL A 301 21.61 -0.07 4.21
CA VAL A 301 20.32 0.47 3.76
C VAL A 301 19.32 -0.66 3.51
N ILE A 302 19.73 -1.68 2.74
CA ILE A 302 18.92 -2.87 2.43
C ILE A 302 18.45 -3.53 3.73
N ARG A 303 19.35 -3.73 4.70
CA ARG A 303 19.04 -4.35 5.98
C ARG A 303 17.96 -3.59 6.77
N GLU A 304 18.06 -2.27 6.85
CA GLU A 304 17.06 -1.46 7.58
C GLU A 304 15.68 -1.52 6.91
N LEU A 305 15.62 -1.55 5.58
CA LEU A 305 14.36 -1.74 4.85
C LEU A 305 13.76 -3.13 5.08
N GLU A 306 14.58 -4.19 5.04
CA GLU A 306 14.13 -5.56 5.36
C GLU A 306 13.56 -5.68 6.77
N GLU A 307 14.20 -5.06 7.75
CA GLU A 307 13.75 -5.05 9.14
C GLU A 307 12.43 -4.27 9.29
N GLY A 308 12.26 -3.16 8.56
CA GLY A 308 11.02 -2.39 8.52
C GLY A 308 9.84 -3.11 7.85
N LEU A 309 10.12 -4.01 6.89
CA LEU A 309 9.11 -4.77 6.14
C LEU A 309 8.69 -6.08 6.79
N ARG A 310 9.22 -6.42 7.98
CA ARG A 310 8.85 -7.66 8.68
C ARG A 310 7.33 -7.84 8.78
N PRO A 311 6.83 -9.09 8.68
CA PRO A 311 5.39 -9.36 8.70
C PRO A 311 4.72 -8.85 9.97
N ILE A 312 3.62 -8.14 9.79
CA ILE A 312 2.81 -7.63 10.90
C ILE A 312 1.96 -8.79 11.42
N ARG A 313 2.11 -9.10 12.72
CA ARG A 313 1.33 -10.15 13.39
C ARG A 313 0.02 -9.64 13.99
N SER A 314 -0.14 -8.32 14.05
CA SER A 314 -1.36 -7.67 14.53
C SER A 314 -2.42 -7.68 13.41
N PRO A 315 -3.69 -7.99 13.72
CA PRO A 315 -4.78 -7.93 12.73
C PRO A 315 -5.14 -6.50 12.31
N MET A 316 -4.67 -5.49 13.05
CA MET A 316 -4.90 -4.08 12.75
C MET A 316 -3.64 -3.27 13.06
N ILE A 317 -3.41 -2.20 12.31
CA ILE A 317 -2.34 -1.25 12.59
C ILE A 317 -2.70 -0.46 13.84
N LEU A 318 -1.84 -0.56 14.86
CA LEU A 318 -2.01 0.13 16.13
C LEU A 318 -0.96 1.22 16.26
N ASN A 319 -1.41 2.43 16.60
CA ASN A 319 -0.59 3.59 16.84
C ASN A 319 -0.82 4.10 18.26
N GLY A 320 -0.34 3.29 19.22
CA GLY A 320 -0.37 3.64 20.64
C GLY A 320 0.54 4.83 20.97
N GLN A 321 0.48 5.33 22.20
CA GLN A 321 1.47 6.32 22.68
C GLN A 321 2.85 5.65 22.82
N GLY A 322 3.95 6.40 22.66
CA GLY A 322 5.30 5.83 22.61
C GLY A 322 5.70 4.94 23.81
N PHE A 323 5.14 5.18 24.98
CA PHE A 323 5.31 4.35 26.20
C PHE A 323 4.00 3.72 26.69
N GLY A 324 3.01 3.58 25.80
CA GLY A 324 1.70 3.03 26.11
C GLY A 324 1.66 1.50 26.16
N MET A 325 0.52 0.95 26.59
CA MET A 325 0.29 -0.50 26.67
C MET A 325 0.17 -1.18 25.29
N PHE A 326 -0.10 -0.40 24.24
CA PHE A 326 -0.26 -0.90 22.87
C PHE A 326 0.98 -0.62 22.02
N PRO A 327 1.31 -1.49 21.05
CA PRO A 327 2.38 -1.23 20.11
C PRO A 327 2.09 0.00 19.26
N ASN A 328 3.16 0.58 18.73
CA ASN A 328 3.11 1.70 17.81
C ASN A 328 3.85 1.34 16.53
N HIS A 329 3.09 0.86 15.54
CA HIS A 329 3.64 0.37 14.29
C HIS A 329 4.24 1.52 13.47
N SER A 330 3.59 2.69 13.42
CA SER A 330 4.11 3.84 12.69
C SER A 330 5.43 4.36 13.25
N LEU A 331 5.62 4.43 14.58
CA LEU A 331 6.91 4.82 15.17
C LEU A 331 7.99 3.77 14.94
N VAL A 332 7.65 2.48 14.99
CA VAL A 332 8.60 1.41 14.70
C VAL A 332 9.09 1.52 13.25
N LEU A 333 8.17 1.65 12.30
CA LEU A 333 8.50 1.84 10.89
C LEU A 333 9.28 3.14 10.67
N ALA A 334 8.87 4.25 11.29
CA ALA A 334 9.59 5.53 11.22
C ALA A 334 11.04 5.40 11.68
N SER A 335 11.29 4.61 12.72
CA SER A 335 12.63 4.35 13.25
C SER A 335 13.52 3.62 12.23
N TYR A 336 12.99 2.59 11.56
CA TYR A 336 13.72 1.89 10.49
C TYR A 336 13.96 2.80 9.28
N LEU A 337 12.94 3.54 8.81
CA LEU A 337 13.11 4.45 7.68
C LEU A 337 14.06 5.61 7.97
N SER A 338 14.09 6.10 9.22
CA SER A 338 15.05 7.13 9.66
C SER A 338 16.49 6.61 9.64
N ARG A 339 16.73 5.36 10.09
CA ARG A 339 18.05 4.72 9.97
C ARG A 339 18.44 4.47 8.52
N ALA A 340 17.52 4.01 7.69
CA ALA A 340 17.75 3.85 6.26
C ALA A 340 18.10 5.19 5.60
N HIS A 341 17.38 6.27 5.94
CA HIS A 341 17.67 7.63 5.48
C HIS A 341 19.09 8.08 5.84
N SER A 342 19.52 7.91 7.10
CA SER A 342 20.91 8.22 7.50
C SER A 342 21.93 7.37 6.75
N ALA A 343 21.67 6.07 6.57
CA ALA A 343 22.56 5.18 5.84
C ALA A 343 22.66 5.56 4.34
N VAL A 344 21.57 6.03 3.72
CA VAL A 344 21.58 6.56 2.34
C VAL A 344 22.41 7.84 2.25
N ALA A 345 22.25 8.77 3.19
CA ALA A 345 23.05 9.99 3.25
C ALA A 345 24.56 9.68 3.39
N ASP A 346 24.92 8.70 4.21
CA ASP A 346 26.30 8.21 4.36
C ASP A 346 26.83 7.58 3.07
N LEU A 347 26.02 6.72 2.43
CA LEU A 347 26.35 6.11 1.15
C LEU A 347 26.62 7.15 0.06
N ARG A 348 25.77 8.18 -0.04
CA ARG A 348 25.96 9.28 -1.01
C ARG A 348 27.27 10.03 -0.79
N ARG A 349 27.64 10.30 0.47
CA ARG A 349 28.91 10.96 0.81
C ARG A 349 30.12 10.12 0.41
N LEU A 350 30.06 8.79 0.58
CA LEU A 350 31.13 7.88 0.15
C LEU A 350 31.29 7.87 -1.37
N LEU A 351 30.18 7.85 -2.12
CA LEU A 351 30.19 7.89 -3.58
C LEU A 351 30.77 9.18 -4.17
N GLU A 352 30.73 10.28 -3.42
CA GLU A 352 31.31 11.57 -3.81
C GLU A 352 32.81 11.69 -3.50
N GLN A 353 33.27 11.06 -2.42
CA GLN A 353 34.62 11.26 -1.88
C GLN A 353 35.64 10.19 -2.30
N GLY A 354 35.19 8.94 -2.47
CA GLY A 354 36.00 7.91 -3.13
C GLY A 354 36.07 8.16 -4.62
#